data_AF-A0A382JPS9-F1
#
_entry.id   AF-A0A382JPS9-F1
#
_cell.length_a   1.000
_cell.length_b   1.000
_cell.length_c   1.000
_cell.angle_alpha   90.00
_cell.angle_beta   90.00
_cell.angle_gamma   90.00
#
_symmetry.space_group_name_H-M   'P 1'
#
loop_
_entity.id
_entity.type
_entity.pdbx_description
1 polymer ?
#
loop_
_entity_poly.entity_id
_entity_poly.type
_entity_poly.pdbx_seq_one_letter_code
_entity_poly.pdbx_strand_id
1 'polypeptide(L)'
;FDKYFASDVRIPKKEILDRLRNELSGILNYALEGLRHYHEMGLNPPKKVIQATQEYRNEEDDVARWFEDCVEPSEEGRTVTKVAYQSFKEWFEDNDGGRPITQHLFSSRMGAMGYRSEKIGGKRLFLGIKVLQDNRTF
;
A
#
# COMPACT_ATOMS: atom_id res chain seq x y z
N PHE A 1 -6.39 -10.49 15.71
CA PHE A 1 -7.33 -10.10 16.79
C PHE A 1 -8.42 -11.15 16.85
N ASP A 2 -8.15 -12.31 17.45
CA ASP A 2 -9.17 -13.33 17.72
C ASP A 2 -9.38 -13.40 19.23
N LYS A 3 -10.21 -12.51 19.76
CA LYS A 3 -10.73 -12.63 21.12
C LYS A 3 -12.14 -13.21 21.01
N TYR A 4 -12.24 -14.53 21.21
CA TYR A 4 -13.52 -15.21 21.36
C TYR A 4 -13.99 -15.07 22.81
N PHE A 5 -15.15 -14.44 23.01
CA PHE A 5 -15.84 -14.51 24.30
C PHE A 5 -16.43 -15.91 24.45
N ALA A 6 -16.06 -16.59 25.53
CA ALA A 6 -16.63 -17.88 25.91
C ALA A 6 -18.16 -17.79 26.05
N SER A 7 -18.87 -18.85 25.69
CA SER A 7 -20.34 -18.85 25.53
C SER A 7 -21.09 -18.51 26.81
N ASP A 8 -20.52 -18.84 27.96
CA ASP A 8 -21.01 -18.58 29.32
C ASP A 8 -20.92 -17.10 29.73
N VAL A 9 -20.15 -16.28 29.02
CA VAL A 9 -19.98 -14.83 29.28
C VAL A 9 -20.72 -13.97 28.24
N ARG A 10 -21.42 -14.58 27.28
CA ARG A 10 -22.13 -13.85 26.22
C ARG A 10 -23.49 -13.35 26.71
N ILE A 11 -23.67 -12.04 26.70
CA ILE A 11 -24.97 -11.42 26.97
C ILE A 11 -25.87 -11.60 25.73
N PRO A 12 -27.13 -12.05 25.87
CA PRO A 12 -28.06 -12.15 24.76
C PRO A 12 -28.25 -10.81 24.02
N LYS A 13 -28.31 -10.85 22.68
CA LYS A 13 -28.42 -9.65 21.83
C LYS A 13 -29.55 -8.71 22.25
N LYS A 14 -30.71 -9.25 22.64
CA LYS A 14 -31.87 -8.45 23.09
C LYS A 14 -31.52 -7.63 24.34
N GLU A 15 -30.88 -8.25 25.32
CA GLU A 15 -30.47 -7.59 26.55
C GLU A 15 -29.38 -6.54 26.31
N ILE A 16 -28.45 -6.79 25.38
CA ILE A 16 -27.47 -5.77 24.94
C ILE A 16 -28.19 -4.54 24.38
N LEU A 17 -29.17 -4.73 23.51
CA LEU A 17 -29.89 -3.62 22.88
C LEU A 17 -30.71 -2.82 23.91
N ASP A 18 -31.34 -3.50 24.87
CA ASP A 18 -32.09 -2.82 25.93
C ASP A 18 -31.15 -2.05 26.87
N ARG A 19 -29.97 -2.58 27.20
CA ARG A 19 -28.93 -1.84 27.93
C ARG A 19 -28.46 -0.61 27.16
N LEU A 20 -28.16 -0.73 25.86
CA LEU A 20 -27.73 0.40 25.03
C LEU A 20 -28.81 1.49 24.92
N ARG A 21 -30.09 1.12 24.86
CA ARG A 21 -31.21 2.08 24.85
C ARG A 21 -31.32 2.86 26.16
N ASN A 22 -31.06 2.19 27.29
CA ASN A 22 -31.08 2.85 28.59
C ASN A 22 -29.86 3.77 28.80
N GLU A 23 -28.77 3.55 28.07
CA GLU A 23 -27.51 4.31 28.16
C GLU A 23 -27.34 5.36 27.05
N LEU A 24 -28.42 5.76 26.36
CA LEU A 24 -28.35 6.72 25.25
C LEU A 24 -27.70 8.05 25.63
N SER A 25 -28.00 8.57 26.81
CA SER A 25 -27.38 9.81 27.31
C SER A 25 -25.87 9.65 27.53
N GLY A 26 -25.43 8.51 28.07
CA GLY A 26 -24.01 8.18 28.22
C GLY A 26 -23.30 8.08 26.87
N ILE A 27 -23.91 7.42 25.90
CA ILE A 27 -23.38 7.31 24.53
C ILE A 27 -23.27 8.70 23.88
N LEU A 28 -24.29 9.55 24.02
CA LEU A 28 -24.26 10.92 23.51
C LEU A 28 -23.16 11.75 24.15
N ASN A 29 -23.01 11.69 25.48
CA ASN A 29 -21.94 12.39 26.19
C ASN A 29 -20.55 11.93 25.70
N TYR A 30 -20.36 10.63 25.48
CA TYR A 30 -19.12 10.09 24.93
C TYR A 30 -18.84 10.60 23.50
N ALA A 31 -19.87 10.71 22.67
CA ALA A 31 -19.75 11.27 21.33
C ALA A 31 -19.41 12.76 21.35
N LEU A 32 -20.02 13.55 22.26
CA LEU A 32 -19.71 14.97 22.45
C LEU A 32 -18.29 15.19 22.96
N GLU A 33 -17.81 14.34 23.86
CA GLU A 33 -16.41 14.35 24.31
C GLU A 33 -15.45 14.03 23.15
N GLY A 34 -15.77 13.01 22.34
CA GLY A 34 -15.03 12.70 21.12
C GLY A 34 -15.00 13.87 20.13
N LEU A 35 -16.12 14.57 19.96
CA LEU A 35 -16.20 15.77 19.11
C LEU A 35 -15.32 16.90 19.64
N ARG A 36 -15.31 17.13 20.95
CA ARG A 36 -14.41 18.13 21.58
C ARG A 36 -12.95 17.78 21.34
N HIS A 37 -12.54 16.53 21.57
CA HIS A 37 -11.18 16.09 21.30
C HIS A 37 -10.82 16.25 19.81
N TYR A 38 -11.73 15.89 18.89
CA TYR A 38 -11.51 16.10 17.46
C TYR A 38 -11.29 17.57 17.11
N HIS A 39 -12.05 18.48 17.71
CA HIS A 39 -11.89 19.91 17.47
C HIS A 39 -10.54 20.45 17.99
N GLU A 40 -10.04 19.91 19.10
CA GLU A 40 -8.77 20.35 19.72
C GLU A 40 -7.52 19.78 19.03
N MET A 41 -7.52 18.49 18.67
CA MET A 41 -6.33 17.76 18.22
C MET A 41 -6.51 17.04 16.87
N GLY A 42 -7.67 17.13 16.24
CA GLY A 42 -7.99 16.39 15.01
C GLY A 42 -7.99 14.88 15.22
N LEU A 43 -7.76 14.11 14.14
CA LEU A 43 -7.71 12.64 14.20
C LEU A 43 -6.45 12.08 14.87
N ASN A 44 -5.45 12.92 15.18
CA ASN A 44 -4.12 12.60 15.72
C ASN A 44 -3.75 11.10 15.69
N PRO A 45 -3.57 10.51 14.49
CA PRO A 45 -3.46 9.07 14.35
C PRO A 45 -2.18 8.55 15.04
N PRO A 46 -2.20 7.33 15.61
CA PRO A 46 -1.02 6.76 16.25
C PRO A 46 0.19 6.69 15.31
N LYS A 47 1.40 6.82 15.86
CA LYS A 47 2.66 6.77 15.09
C LYS A 47 2.75 5.58 14.12
N LYS A 48 2.22 4.42 14.50
CA LYS A 48 2.19 3.21 13.65
C LYS A 48 1.35 3.40 12.37
N VAL A 49 0.24 4.14 12.45
CA VAL A 49 -0.62 4.44 11.29
C VAL A 49 0.06 5.47 10.39
N ILE A 50 0.69 6.49 10.99
CA ILE A 50 1.48 7.49 10.26
C ILE A 50 2.64 6.81 9.53
N GLN A 51 3.39 5.96 10.23
CA GLN A 51 4.53 5.22 9.67
C GLN A 51 4.09 4.29 8.53
N ALA A 52 3.02 3.51 8.71
CA ALA A 52 2.50 2.67 7.62
C ALA A 52 2.06 3.50 6.40
N THR A 53 1.58 4.73 6.62
CA THR A 53 1.22 5.66 5.53
C THR A 53 2.48 6.26 4.87
N GLN A 54 3.56 6.48 5.62
CA GLN A 54 4.82 7.03 5.10
C GLN A 54 5.66 5.98 4.37
N GLU A 55 5.73 4.76 4.89
CA GLU A 55 6.34 3.61 4.20
C GLU A 55 5.66 3.40 2.83
N TYR A 56 4.33 3.54 2.79
CA TYR A 56 3.60 3.49 1.51
C TYR A 56 4.04 4.59 0.53
N ARG A 57 4.29 5.83 0.99
CA ARG A 57 4.68 6.98 0.17
C ARG A 57 6.14 6.96 -0.30
N ASN A 58 7.07 6.65 0.60
CA ASN A 58 8.50 6.61 0.25
C ASN A 58 8.78 5.49 -0.76
N GLU A 59 8.17 4.33 -0.56
CA GLU A 59 8.33 3.23 -1.49
C GLU A 59 7.56 3.46 -2.83
N GLU A 60 6.52 4.30 -2.85
CA GLU A 60 5.87 4.76 -4.10
C GLU A 60 6.83 5.59 -4.97
N ASP A 61 7.76 6.31 -4.35
CA ASP A 61 8.74 7.17 -5.04
C ASP A 61 9.83 6.35 -5.75
N ASP A 62 10.32 5.27 -5.12
CA ASP A 62 11.43 4.47 -5.67
C ASP A 62 11.12 3.85 -7.04
N VAL A 63 9.89 3.36 -7.23
CA VAL A 63 9.48 2.77 -8.52
C VAL A 63 9.32 3.86 -9.58
N ALA A 64 8.85 5.04 -9.20
CA ALA A 64 8.71 6.18 -10.11
C ALA A 64 10.09 6.69 -10.55
N ARG A 65 11.02 6.87 -9.61
CA ARG A 65 12.41 7.27 -9.88
C ARG A 65 13.13 6.26 -10.78
N TRP A 66 13.05 4.97 -10.46
CA TRP A 66 13.57 3.93 -11.35
C TRP A 66 12.94 3.99 -12.74
N PHE A 67 11.63 4.23 -12.83
CA PHE A 67 10.95 4.33 -14.11
C PHE A 67 11.50 5.50 -14.95
N GLU A 68 11.72 6.66 -14.34
CA GLU A 68 12.32 7.82 -15.00
C GLU A 68 13.74 7.56 -15.49
N ASP A 69 14.56 6.88 -14.67
CA ASP A 69 15.98 6.65 -14.97
C ASP A 69 16.24 5.49 -15.94
N CYS A 70 15.44 4.43 -15.85
CA CYS A 70 15.73 3.13 -16.49
C CYS A 70 14.68 2.67 -17.50
N VAL A 71 13.59 3.42 -17.70
CA VAL A 71 12.50 3.00 -18.58
C VAL A 71 12.22 4.05 -19.64
N GLU A 72 12.21 3.61 -20.90
CA GLU A 72 11.75 4.39 -22.03
C GLU A 72 10.29 4.00 -22.37
N PRO A 73 9.33 4.93 -22.29
CA PRO A 73 7.97 4.71 -22.80
C PRO A 73 8.00 4.52 -24.32
N SER A 74 7.36 3.45 -24.81
CA SER A 74 7.34 3.10 -26.23
C SER A 74 6.06 2.33 -26.52
N GLU A 75 5.21 2.82 -27.43
CA GLU A 75 3.90 2.21 -27.73
C GLU A 75 4.00 0.74 -28.16
N GLU A 76 5.04 0.40 -28.92
CA GLU A 76 5.34 -0.99 -29.33
C GLU A 76 6.25 -1.73 -28.34
N GLY A 77 6.69 -1.02 -27.29
CA GLY A 77 7.55 -1.52 -26.24
C GLY A 77 6.89 -2.61 -25.42
N ARG A 78 7.61 -3.70 -25.20
CA ARG A 78 7.20 -4.77 -24.29
C ARG A 78 8.37 -5.24 -23.47
N THR A 79 8.18 -5.28 -22.16
CA THR A 79 9.22 -5.78 -21.25
C THR A 79 8.64 -6.86 -20.34
N VAL A 80 9.33 -7.99 -20.26
CA VAL A 80 8.96 -9.08 -19.36
C VAL A 80 8.99 -8.56 -17.92
N THR A 81 7.93 -8.80 -17.14
CA THR A 81 7.79 -8.30 -15.76
C THR A 81 8.98 -8.69 -14.87
N LYS A 82 9.55 -9.88 -15.10
CA LYS A 82 10.76 -10.35 -14.38
C LYS A 82 12.01 -9.53 -14.73
N VAL A 83 12.15 -9.09 -15.98
CA VAL A 83 13.28 -8.27 -16.43
C VAL A 83 13.15 -6.86 -15.85
N ALA A 84 11.98 -6.25 -15.93
CA ALA A 84 11.70 -4.95 -15.32
C ALA A 84 11.98 -4.95 -13.81
N TYR A 85 11.49 -5.96 -13.08
CA TYR A 85 11.76 -6.07 -11.66
C TYR A 85 13.24 -6.33 -11.34
N GLN A 86 13.97 -7.05 -12.21
CA GLN A 86 15.40 -7.25 -12.00
C GLN A 86 16.17 -5.93 -12.15
N SER A 87 15.88 -5.14 -13.18
CA SER A 87 16.45 -3.81 -13.37
C SER A 87 16.13 -2.87 -12.20
N PHE A 88 14.89 -2.90 -11.70
CA PHE A 88 14.52 -2.12 -10.51
C PHE A 88 15.38 -2.48 -9.30
N LYS A 89 15.63 -3.77 -9.05
CA LYS A 89 16.47 -4.18 -7.91
C LYS A 89 17.91 -3.69 -8.05
N GLU A 90 18.47 -3.75 -9.26
CA GLU A 90 19.83 -3.30 -9.54
C GLU A 90 19.94 -1.78 -9.34
N TRP A 91 19.03 -1.01 -9.92
CA TRP A 91 18.94 0.44 -9.69
C TRP A 91 18.75 0.79 -8.21
N PHE A 92 17.89 0.05 -7.49
CA PHE A 92 17.62 0.31 -6.08
C PHE A 92 18.84 0.03 -5.19
N GLU A 93 19.60 -1.02 -5.49
CA GLU A 93 20.87 -1.33 -4.82
C GLU A 93 21.91 -0.22 -5.04
N ASP A 94 21.96 0.35 -6.25
CA ASP A 94 22.89 1.42 -6.62
C ASP A 94 22.48 2.80 -6.03
N ASN A 95 21.19 3.06 -5.79
CA ASN A 95 20.68 4.39 -5.41
C ASN A 95 20.30 4.57 -3.94
N ASP A 96 19.56 3.63 -3.35
CA ASP A 96 18.98 3.79 -2.00
C ASP A 96 19.51 2.75 -1.00
N GLY A 97 19.95 1.59 -1.50
CA GLY A 97 20.46 0.49 -0.68
C GLY A 97 19.39 -0.17 0.18
N GLY A 98 19.72 -1.32 0.79
CA GLY A 98 18.79 -2.07 1.63
C GLY A 98 18.00 -3.14 0.88
N ARG A 99 16.72 -3.33 1.21
CA ARG A 99 15.89 -4.40 0.62
C ARG A 99 14.83 -3.82 -0.32
N PRO A 100 14.85 -4.15 -1.61
CA PRO A 100 13.82 -3.70 -2.53
C PRO A 100 12.46 -4.29 -2.16
N ILE A 101 11.39 -3.57 -2.54
CA ILE A 101 10.01 -4.06 -2.40
C ILE A 101 9.80 -5.37 -3.15
N THR A 102 8.78 -6.14 -2.76
CA THR A 102 8.46 -7.39 -3.45
C THR A 102 8.02 -7.17 -4.90
N GLN A 103 8.22 -8.17 -5.76
CA GLN A 103 7.78 -8.13 -7.16
C GLN A 103 6.27 -7.90 -7.31
N HIS A 104 5.46 -8.37 -6.37
CA HIS A 104 4.01 -8.14 -6.38
C HIS A 104 3.69 -6.66 -6.18
N LEU A 105 4.31 -6.03 -5.18
CA LEU A 105 4.11 -4.60 -4.89
C LEU A 105 4.64 -3.73 -6.04
N PHE A 106 5.81 -4.04 -6.56
CA PHE A 106 6.36 -3.42 -7.77
C PHE A 106 5.37 -3.48 -8.95
N SER A 107 4.82 -4.66 -9.25
CA SER A 107 3.87 -4.84 -10.35
C SER A 107 2.56 -4.09 -10.12
N SER A 108 2.11 -4.00 -8.86
CA SER A 108 0.95 -3.21 -8.47
C SER A 108 1.18 -1.72 -8.73
N ARG A 109 2.38 -1.21 -8.39
CA ARG A 109 2.76 0.20 -8.61
C ARG A 109 2.89 0.55 -10.08
N MET A 110 3.55 -0.31 -10.88
CA MET A 110 3.54 -0.17 -12.35
C MET A 110 2.12 -0.08 -12.89
N GLY A 111 1.19 -0.90 -12.38
CA GLY A 111 -0.22 -0.85 -12.75
C GLY A 111 -0.93 0.44 -12.33
N ALA A 112 -0.58 1.03 -11.17
CA ALA A 112 -1.10 2.32 -10.72
C ALA A 112 -0.58 3.48 -11.59
N MET A 113 0.64 3.36 -12.13
CA MET A 113 1.23 4.28 -13.11
C MET A 113 0.68 4.08 -14.55
N GLY A 114 -0.24 3.13 -14.76
CA GLY A 114 -0.87 2.86 -16.06
C GLY A 114 -0.28 1.69 -16.84
N TYR A 115 0.80 1.06 -16.36
CA TYR A 115 1.49 -0.04 -17.03
C TYR A 115 1.08 -1.39 -16.43
N ARG A 116 -0.07 -1.91 -16.86
CA ARG A 116 -0.52 -3.25 -16.46
C ARG A 116 0.22 -4.33 -17.24
N SER A 117 0.42 -5.48 -16.61
CA SER A 117 1.04 -6.63 -17.26
C SER A 117 0.01 -7.58 -17.85
N GLU A 118 0.32 -8.14 -19.01
CA GLU A 118 -0.50 -9.12 -19.71
C GLU A 118 0.26 -10.43 -19.94
N LYS A 119 -0.47 -11.55 -20.00
CA LYS A 119 0.12 -12.86 -20.27
C LYS A 119 0.17 -13.11 -21.78
N ILE A 120 1.35 -13.09 -22.37
CA ILE A 120 1.59 -13.33 -23.80
C ILE A 120 2.65 -14.42 -23.94
N GLY A 121 2.35 -15.48 -24.69
CA GLY A 121 3.31 -16.57 -24.93
C GLY A 121 3.81 -17.25 -23.66
N GLY A 122 2.96 -17.35 -22.62
CA GLY A 122 3.31 -17.98 -21.34
C GLY A 122 4.11 -17.09 -20.37
N LYS A 123 4.54 -15.89 -20.79
CA LYS A 123 5.24 -14.92 -19.95
C LYS A 123 4.30 -13.75 -19.61
N ARG A 124 4.57 -13.05 -18.50
CA ARG A 124 3.92 -11.76 -18.18
C ARG A 124 4.80 -10.61 -18.64
N LEU A 125 4.22 -9.66 -19.37
CA LEU A 125 4.93 -8.50 -19.92
C LEU A 125 4.15 -7.23 -19.59
N PHE A 126 4.88 -6.17 -19.25
CA PHE A 126 4.37 -4.81 -19.34
C PHE A 126 4.39 -4.34 -20.79
N LEU A 127 3.31 -3.72 -21.22
CA LEU A 127 3.18 -3.09 -22.54
C LEU A 127 3.45 -1.60 -22.42
N GLY A 128 3.86 -0.96 -23.51
CA GLY A 128 4.12 0.47 -23.55
C GLY A 128 5.49 0.89 -23.00
N ILE A 129 6.38 -0.07 -22.67
CA ILE A 129 7.67 0.22 -22.03
C ILE A 129 8.81 -0.63 -22.57
N LYS A 130 9.99 -0.03 -22.63
CA LYS A 130 11.29 -0.70 -22.80
C LYS A 130 12.19 -0.34 -21.62
N VAL A 131 12.68 -1.36 -20.93
CA VAL A 131 13.73 -1.15 -19.94
C VAL A 131 15.05 -0.94 -20.68
N LEU A 132 15.70 0.18 -20.40
CA LEU A 132 17.03 0.49 -20.91
C LEU A 132 18.00 -0.50 -20.25
N GLN A 133 18.63 -1.36 -21.05
CA GLN A 133 19.75 -2.14 -20.54
C GLN A 133 20.92 -1.17 -20.35
N ASP A 134 21.51 -1.19 -19.16
CA ASP A 134 22.61 -0.34 -18.76
C ASP A 134 23.76 -0.48 -19.78
N ASN A 135 23.93 0.52 -20.65
CA ASN A 135 25.09 0.66 -21.53
C ASN A 135 26.25 1.18 -20.68
N ARG A 136 26.76 0.34 -19.76
CA ARG A 136 28.07 0.55 -19.14
C ARG A 136 29.12 0.31 -20.21
N THR A 137 29.42 1.35 -20.98
CA THR A 137 30.69 1.45 -21.71
C THR A 137 31.76 1.74 -20.66
N PHE A 138 32.71 0.80 -20.56
CA PHE A 138 33.94 0.72 -19.76
C PHE A 138 34.42 1.99 -19.03
#